data_AF-A0A8J7BEV9-F1
#
_entry.id   AF-A0A8J7BEV9-F1
#
_cell.length_a   1.000
_cell.length_b   1.000
_cell.length_c   1.000
_cell.angle_alpha   90.00
_cell.angle_beta   90.00
_cell.angle_gamma   90.00
#
_symmetry.space_group_name_H-M   'P 1'
#
loop_
_entity.id
_entity.type
_entity.pdbx_description
1 polymer ?
#
loop_
_entity_poly.entity_id
_entity_poly.type
_entity_poly.pdbx_seq_one_letter_code
_entity_poly.pdbx_strand_id
1 'polypeptide(L)'
;MSLDIKQLMKAIFKSLLIGSLLALGLPALAENPRIEIDSDTEALSDRAIEQGPIRVVASYTPLDYDAENVSDNLTIQLFYNNELKLSTTDTAAMFAGIELIDLDSDGTSEVVVQTYSGGAHCCLATTTYTWQNEQFNPVYFGYLDGGGGQFKDLNGDGLMEFVTLDNSFFYTFSSYAGSYPPSVILTYENGEYRDTTTQFTNYLEDAAADMRFTVEDPEFADRSDKNGVLAGYVAQNIRLGNYREAWLFMLAHYDRTDDWGLETYNDQGELAGTYPDFPTALYAFLQELGYLDANGRPQPTVDRSPVEAERASFQ
;
A
#
# COMPACT_ATOMS: atom_id res chain seq x y z
N MET A 1 20.70 15.91 22.60
CA MET A 1 19.42 16.05 21.88
C MET A 1 19.28 15.10 20.69
N SER A 2 20.33 14.38 20.24
CA SER A 2 20.21 13.38 19.14
C SER A 2 20.00 11.93 19.60
N LEU A 3 20.27 11.62 20.88
CA LEU A 3 20.08 10.27 21.42
C LEU A 3 18.60 9.90 21.62
N ASP A 4 17.74 10.90 21.82
CA ASP A 4 16.32 10.74 22.19
C ASP A 4 15.44 10.41 20.96
N ILE A 5 15.73 11.02 19.80
CA ILE A 5 14.97 10.80 18.56
C ILE A 5 15.20 9.36 18.05
N LYS A 6 16.43 8.86 18.08
CA LYS A 6 16.73 7.47 17.70
C LYS A 6 16.00 6.46 18.59
N GLN A 7 15.89 6.74 19.89
CA GLN A 7 15.24 5.84 20.84
C GLN A 7 13.71 5.89 20.75
N LEU A 8 13.15 7.08 20.48
CA LEU A 8 11.72 7.30 20.25
C LEU A 8 11.24 6.67 18.93
N MET A 9 12.01 6.79 17.85
CA MET A 9 11.71 6.12 16.58
C MET A 9 11.82 4.59 16.69
N LYS A 10 12.80 4.08 17.46
CA LYS A 10 12.94 2.64 17.73
C LYS A 10 11.77 2.06 18.54
N ALA A 11 11.10 2.88 19.34
CA ALA A 11 9.92 2.49 20.13
C ALA A 11 8.64 2.48 19.28
N ILE A 12 8.45 3.46 18.40
CA ILE A 12 7.28 3.56 17.50
C ILE A 12 7.29 2.43 16.45
N PHE A 13 8.46 2.04 15.94
CA PHE A 13 8.57 0.96 14.96
C PHE A 13 8.46 -0.45 15.57
N LYS A 14 8.91 -0.65 16.82
CA LYS A 14 8.72 -1.93 17.52
C LYS A 14 7.25 -2.28 17.73
N SER A 15 6.35 -1.30 17.82
CA SER A 15 4.90 -1.54 17.95
C SER A 15 4.20 -1.90 16.63
N LEU A 16 4.84 -1.73 15.46
CA LEU A 16 4.30 -2.13 14.15
C LEU A 16 4.83 -3.50 13.68
N LEU A 17 5.83 -4.07 14.36
CA LEU A 17 6.49 -5.34 13.99
C LEU A 17 6.08 -6.53 14.87
N ILE A 18 5.06 -6.41 15.73
CA ILE A 18 4.58 -7.55 16.54
C ILE A 18 3.52 -8.32 15.75
N GLY A 19 4.00 -9.04 14.74
CA GLY A 19 3.34 -10.19 14.15
C GLY A 19 4.09 -11.47 14.45
N SER A 20 4.47 -11.71 15.72
CA SER A 20 4.94 -13.06 16.13
C SER A 20 3.74 -14.00 16.17
N LEU A 21 3.43 -14.64 15.04
CA LEU A 21 2.59 -15.82 15.04
C LEU A 21 3.33 -16.94 15.77
N LEU A 22 2.80 -17.35 16.92
CA LEU A 22 3.07 -18.68 17.48
C LEU A 22 2.50 -19.71 16.51
N ALA A 23 3.35 -20.26 15.64
CA ALA A 23 3.00 -21.36 14.76
C ALA A 23 2.82 -22.65 15.57
N LEU A 24 1.57 -23.02 15.85
CA LEU A 24 1.21 -24.38 16.26
C LEU A 24 1.12 -25.26 15.00
N GLY A 25 2.23 -25.93 14.68
CA GLY A 25 2.23 -27.30 14.11
C GLY A 25 1.53 -27.58 12.78
N LEU A 26 1.59 -26.68 11.79
CA LEU A 26 1.38 -27.04 10.38
C LEU A 26 2.73 -27.27 9.69
N PRO A 27 2.83 -28.14 8.66
CA PRO A 27 4.02 -28.17 7.83
C PRO A 27 4.19 -26.77 7.23
N ALA A 28 5.28 -26.09 7.58
CA ALA A 28 5.59 -24.79 7.02
C ALA A 28 5.66 -24.95 5.49
N LEU A 29 4.78 -24.25 4.76
CA LEU A 29 5.07 -23.89 3.38
C LEU A 29 6.49 -23.28 3.41
N ALA A 30 7.37 -23.74 2.53
CA ALA A 30 8.73 -23.20 2.49
C ALA A 30 8.60 -21.69 2.29
N GLU A 31 9.13 -20.89 3.24
CA GLU A 31 9.14 -19.44 3.08
C GLU A 31 9.87 -19.09 1.78
N ASN A 32 9.29 -18.16 1.02
CA ASN A 32 9.89 -17.62 -0.19
C ASN A 32 11.32 -17.10 0.10
N PRO A 33 12.30 -17.33 -0.78
CA PRO A 33 13.63 -16.77 -0.62
C PRO A 33 13.57 -15.25 -0.54
N ARG A 34 14.15 -14.67 0.52
CA ARG A 34 14.09 -13.23 0.76
C ARG A 34 15.37 -12.62 1.33
N ILE A 35 15.57 -11.34 1.05
CA ILE A 35 16.57 -10.45 1.66
C ILE A 35 15.80 -9.31 2.33
N GLU A 36 16.01 -9.13 3.63
CA GLU A 36 15.47 -8.01 4.38
C GLU A 36 16.60 -7.09 4.83
N ILE A 37 16.33 -5.79 4.73
CA ILE A 37 17.14 -4.69 5.23
C ILE A 37 16.24 -3.92 6.18
N ASP A 38 16.72 -3.70 7.40
CA ASP A 38 16.06 -2.92 8.44
C ASP A 38 16.99 -1.81 8.98
N SER A 39 16.50 -1.05 9.98
CA SER A 39 17.23 0.05 10.59
C SER A 39 18.54 -0.34 11.31
N ASP A 40 18.71 -1.63 11.64
CA ASP A 40 19.88 -2.16 12.35
C ASP A 40 20.80 -2.95 11.40
N THR A 41 20.46 -3.05 10.11
CA THR A 41 21.22 -3.82 9.11
C THR A 41 22.53 -3.11 8.75
N GLU A 42 23.65 -3.80 8.95
CA GLU A 42 24.97 -3.34 8.52
C GLU A 42 25.11 -3.42 6.99
N ALA A 43 26.21 -2.87 6.45
CA ALA A 43 26.48 -2.97 5.01
C ALA A 43 26.49 -4.44 4.54
N LEU A 44 25.81 -4.69 3.42
CA LEU A 44 25.72 -5.99 2.77
C LEU A 44 26.45 -5.92 1.43
N SER A 45 27.19 -6.97 1.08
CA SER A 45 27.85 -7.08 -0.22
C SER A 45 27.52 -8.43 -0.84
N ASP A 46 27.01 -8.38 -2.07
CA ASP A 46 26.72 -9.52 -2.93
C ASP A 46 25.85 -10.61 -2.25
N ARG A 47 24.87 -10.20 -1.43
CA ARG A 47 23.92 -11.11 -0.81
C ARG A 47 23.00 -11.67 -1.89
N ALA A 48 22.94 -13.00 -2.03
CA ALA A 48 22.17 -13.64 -3.08
C ALA A 48 21.00 -14.49 -2.54
N ILE A 49 19.90 -14.49 -3.30
CA ILE A 49 18.76 -15.43 -3.21
C ILE A 49 18.47 -15.99 -4.60
N GLU A 50 17.95 -17.21 -4.66
CA GLU A 50 17.72 -17.93 -5.93
C GLU A 50 16.51 -18.86 -5.80
N GLN A 51 15.71 -18.93 -6.87
CA GLN A 51 14.61 -19.87 -7.03
C GLN A 51 14.43 -20.19 -8.52
N GLY A 52 14.54 -21.47 -8.87
CA GLY A 52 14.48 -21.90 -10.27
C GLY A 52 15.55 -21.19 -11.12
N PRO A 53 15.19 -20.58 -12.26
CA PRO A 53 16.15 -19.89 -13.13
C PRO A 53 16.50 -18.46 -12.67
N ILE A 54 15.82 -17.94 -11.64
CA ILE A 54 15.93 -16.56 -11.18
C ILE A 54 16.90 -16.47 -10.01
N ARG A 55 17.88 -15.59 -10.13
CA ARG A 55 18.81 -15.25 -9.04
C ARG A 55 18.90 -13.74 -8.87
N VAL A 56 18.83 -13.30 -7.63
CA VAL A 56 18.98 -11.88 -7.26
C VAL A 56 20.26 -11.73 -6.46
N VAL A 57 21.03 -10.68 -6.74
CA VAL A 57 22.17 -10.26 -5.90
C VAL A 57 21.93 -8.82 -5.45
N ALA A 58 21.99 -8.60 -4.14
CA ALA A 58 21.80 -7.29 -3.53
C ALA A 58 23.04 -6.85 -2.75
N SER A 59 23.39 -5.57 -2.90
CA SER A 59 24.43 -4.90 -2.12
C SER A 59 23.83 -3.62 -1.53
N TYR A 60 24.05 -3.41 -0.24
CA TYR A 60 23.44 -2.32 0.53
C TYR A 60 24.49 -1.60 1.36
N THR A 61 24.41 -0.27 1.40
CA THR A 61 25.19 0.56 2.33
C THR A 61 24.23 1.39 3.17
N PRO A 62 24.34 1.40 4.51
CA PRO A 62 23.55 2.29 5.35
C PRO A 62 23.72 3.75 4.94
N LEU A 63 22.60 4.50 4.91
CA LEU A 63 22.63 5.92 4.57
C LEU A 63 23.42 6.70 5.61
N ASP A 64 24.28 7.59 5.11
CA ASP A 64 24.80 8.71 5.89
C ASP A 64 23.84 9.89 5.77
N TYR A 65 23.00 10.08 6.79
CA TYR A 65 22.00 11.14 6.81
C TYR A 65 22.59 12.55 6.88
N ASP A 66 23.91 12.68 7.14
CA ASP A 66 24.62 13.96 7.13
C ASP A 66 25.22 14.29 5.74
N ALA A 67 25.10 13.39 4.77
CA ALA A 67 25.59 13.60 3.40
C ALA A 67 24.68 14.53 2.58
N GLU A 68 25.27 15.25 1.61
CA GLU A 68 24.53 16.18 0.73
C GLU A 68 23.53 15.47 -0.20
N ASN A 69 23.79 14.19 -0.54
CA ASN A 69 22.89 13.35 -1.34
C ASN A 69 22.72 12.00 -0.67
N VAL A 70 21.46 11.59 -0.51
CA VAL A 70 21.06 10.40 0.22
C VAL A 70 20.17 9.56 -0.71
N SER A 71 20.78 8.88 -1.68
CA SER A 71 20.09 8.03 -2.66
C SER A 71 20.94 6.81 -3.07
N ASP A 72 20.30 5.86 -3.77
CA ASP A 72 20.95 4.76 -4.49
C ASP A 72 21.84 3.84 -3.64
N ASN A 73 21.49 3.71 -2.37
CA ASN A 73 22.27 2.95 -1.40
C ASN A 73 21.94 1.45 -1.40
N LEU A 74 21.03 1.02 -2.28
CA LEU A 74 20.72 -0.38 -2.58
C LEU A 74 20.97 -0.64 -4.06
N THR A 75 21.87 -1.58 -4.38
CA THR A 75 22.08 -2.11 -5.72
C THR A 75 21.44 -3.49 -5.83
N ILE A 76 20.70 -3.73 -6.92
CA ILE A 76 20.00 -4.98 -7.19
C ILE A 76 20.38 -5.47 -8.59
N GLN A 77 20.85 -6.71 -8.66
CA GLN A 77 21.22 -7.39 -9.91
C GLN A 77 20.34 -8.61 -10.11
N LEU A 78 19.65 -8.68 -11.25
CA LEU A 78 18.75 -9.76 -11.60
C LEU A 78 19.38 -10.64 -12.69
N PHE A 79 19.42 -11.93 -12.42
CA PHE A 79 19.99 -12.94 -13.28
C PHE A 79 18.91 -13.94 -13.73
N TYR A 80 19.01 -14.38 -14.98
CA TYR A 80 18.26 -15.51 -15.51
C TYR A 80 19.25 -16.56 -16.02
N ASN A 81 19.15 -17.81 -15.55
CA ASN A 81 20.08 -18.89 -15.90
C ASN A 81 21.56 -18.50 -15.74
N ASN A 82 21.90 -17.85 -14.63
CA ASN A 82 23.24 -17.36 -14.28
C ASN A 82 23.82 -16.26 -15.19
N GLU A 83 23.04 -15.71 -16.12
CA GLU A 83 23.42 -14.54 -16.91
C GLU A 83 22.82 -13.28 -16.29
N LEU A 84 23.64 -12.23 -16.11
CA LEU A 84 23.14 -10.93 -15.64
C LEU A 84 22.26 -10.30 -16.73
N LYS A 85 21.01 -9.98 -16.37
CA LYS A 85 20.04 -9.40 -17.32
C LYS A 85 19.66 -7.97 -16.97
N LEU A 86 19.60 -7.64 -15.69
CA LEU A 86 19.30 -6.28 -15.22
C LEU A 86 20.17 -5.92 -14.02
N SER A 87 20.63 -4.67 -13.97
CA SER A 87 21.24 -4.07 -12.78
C SER A 87 20.56 -2.73 -12.55
N THR A 88 20.07 -2.49 -11.33
CA THR A 88 19.36 -1.26 -10.96
C THR A 88 19.75 -0.83 -9.55
N THR A 89 19.44 0.42 -9.23
CA THR A 89 19.61 0.99 -7.88
C THR A 89 18.28 1.48 -7.36
N ASP A 90 18.18 1.52 -6.04
CA ASP A 90 17.05 2.08 -5.31
C ASP A 90 17.54 2.70 -3.99
N THR A 91 16.65 3.42 -3.31
CA THR A 91 16.92 4.04 -2.01
C THR A 91 16.22 3.26 -0.91
N ALA A 92 17.01 2.69 0.01
CA ALA A 92 16.52 1.96 1.17
C ALA A 92 16.93 2.72 2.44
N ALA A 93 16.03 3.58 2.95
CA ALA A 93 16.37 4.45 4.07
C ALA A 93 16.43 3.72 5.41
N MET A 94 15.40 2.93 5.69
CA MET A 94 15.29 2.12 6.92
C MET A 94 14.72 0.74 6.67
N PHE A 95 14.16 0.52 5.49
CA PHE A 95 13.55 -0.74 5.12
C PHE A 95 13.77 -1.00 3.63
N ALA A 96 14.15 -2.23 3.32
CA ALA A 96 13.91 -2.81 2.01
C ALA A 96 13.69 -4.31 2.13
N GLY A 97 12.80 -4.85 1.29
CA GLY A 97 12.56 -6.28 1.13
C GLY A 97 12.78 -6.66 -0.32
N ILE A 98 13.48 -7.78 -0.56
CA ILE A 98 13.58 -8.39 -1.88
C ILE A 98 13.20 -9.85 -1.75
N GLU A 99 12.17 -10.28 -2.47
CA GLU A 99 11.57 -11.61 -2.36
C GLU A 99 11.39 -12.24 -3.74
N LEU A 100 11.53 -13.57 -3.82
CA LEU A 100 11.17 -14.36 -4.98
C LEU A 100 9.81 -15.02 -4.73
N ILE A 101 8.80 -14.63 -5.49
CA ILE A 101 7.42 -15.11 -5.34
C ILE A 101 6.91 -15.54 -6.71
N ASP A 102 6.38 -16.75 -6.84
CA ASP A 102 5.64 -17.18 -8.04
C ASP A 102 4.20 -16.69 -7.92
N LEU A 103 3.90 -15.53 -8.51
CA LEU A 103 2.65 -14.80 -8.27
C LEU A 103 1.49 -15.27 -9.16
N ASP A 104 1.76 -15.95 -10.27
CA ASP A 104 0.74 -16.47 -11.20
C ASP A 104 0.83 -17.99 -11.45
N SER A 105 1.66 -18.70 -10.68
CA SER A 105 1.87 -20.16 -10.76
C SER A 105 2.36 -20.65 -12.12
N ASP A 106 3.11 -19.83 -12.86
CA ASP A 106 3.73 -20.24 -14.12
C ASP A 106 5.01 -21.08 -13.92
N GLY A 107 5.49 -21.18 -12.67
CA GLY A 107 6.69 -21.92 -12.27
C GLY A 107 7.98 -21.09 -12.30
N THR A 108 7.89 -19.80 -12.61
CA THR A 108 8.97 -18.81 -12.57
C THR A 108 8.63 -17.75 -11.54
N SER A 109 9.50 -17.53 -10.56
CA SER A 109 9.26 -16.49 -9.56
C SER A 109 9.47 -15.09 -10.12
N GLU A 110 8.54 -14.18 -9.83
CA GLU A 110 8.75 -12.75 -9.89
C GLU A 110 9.74 -12.30 -8.81
N VAL A 111 10.46 -11.21 -9.09
CA VAL A 111 11.28 -10.51 -8.11
C VAL A 111 10.48 -9.34 -7.57
N VAL A 112 10.03 -9.43 -6.33
CA VAL A 112 9.32 -8.35 -5.63
C VAL A 112 10.33 -7.56 -4.81
N VAL A 113 10.42 -6.26 -5.07
CA VAL A 113 11.29 -5.31 -4.36
C VAL A 113 10.42 -4.26 -3.69
N GLN A 114 10.49 -4.15 -2.37
CA GLN A 114 9.84 -3.09 -1.60
C GLN A 114 10.91 -2.20 -0.98
N THR A 115 10.85 -0.88 -1.19
CA THR A 115 11.82 0.07 -0.64
C THR A 115 11.13 1.23 0.06
N TYR A 116 11.70 1.65 1.18
CA TYR A 116 11.26 2.81 1.92
C TYR A 116 12.17 4.01 1.65
N SER A 117 11.61 5.07 1.08
CA SER A 117 12.36 6.28 0.71
C SER A 117 12.67 7.21 1.89
N GLY A 118 12.02 7.04 3.06
CA GLY A 118 12.32 7.81 4.26
C GLY A 118 11.26 8.84 4.71
N GLY A 119 10.09 8.90 4.05
CA GLY A 119 9.02 9.84 4.40
C GLY A 119 8.14 9.40 5.59
N ALA A 120 7.68 10.35 6.41
CA ALA A 120 7.02 10.09 7.71
C ALA A 120 5.75 9.20 7.69
N HIS A 121 5.18 8.93 6.51
CA HIS A 121 3.90 8.22 6.36
C HIS A 121 4.01 6.91 5.56
N CYS A 122 5.18 6.25 5.67
CA CYS A 122 5.45 4.94 5.08
C CYS A 122 5.51 4.94 3.56
N CYS A 123 6.18 5.93 2.95
CA CYS A 123 6.45 6.07 1.51
C CYS A 123 7.20 4.86 0.93
N LEU A 124 6.47 3.77 0.78
CA LEU A 124 6.96 2.48 0.34
C LEU A 124 6.63 2.34 -1.13
N ALA A 125 7.67 2.15 -1.92
CA ALA A 125 7.54 1.80 -3.33
C ALA A 125 7.63 0.29 -3.45
N THR A 126 6.82 -0.30 -4.33
CA THR A 126 6.90 -1.73 -4.66
C THR A 126 7.17 -1.86 -6.16
N THR A 127 8.23 -2.58 -6.52
CA THR A 127 8.52 -2.95 -7.90
C THR A 127 8.49 -4.47 -8.04
N THR A 128 7.68 -4.98 -8.95
CA THR A 128 7.66 -6.40 -9.33
C THR A 128 8.37 -6.55 -10.66
N TYR A 129 9.39 -7.40 -10.75
CA TYR A 129 10.08 -7.71 -12.00
C TYR A 129 9.74 -9.11 -12.47
N THR A 130 9.35 -9.20 -13.74
CA THR A 130 8.87 -10.46 -14.33
C THR A 130 9.72 -10.79 -15.54
N TRP A 131 10.14 -12.05 -15.64
CA TRP A 131 10.93 -12.51 -16.77
C TRP A 131 10.04 -12.85 -17.97
N GLN A 132 10.00 -11.98 -18.97
CA GLN A 132 9.24 -12.21 -20.20
C GLN A 132 9.99 -11.61 -21.40
N ASN A 133 9.90 -12.25 -22.56
CA ASN A 133 10.54 -11.78 -23.79
C ASN A 133 12.06 -11.54 -23.65
N GLU A 134 12.74 -12.44 -22.94
CA GLU A 134 14.20 -12.39 -22.68
C GLU A 134 14.70 -11.17 -21.87
N GLN A 135 13.80 -10.53 -21.12
CA GLN A 135 14.14 -9.40 -20.25
C GLN A 135 13.29 -9.39 -18.96
N PHE A 136 13.76 -8.66 -17.96
CA PHE A 136 12.98 -8.36 -16.76
C PHE A 136 12.13 -7.11 -16.99
N ASN A 137 10.81 -7.28 -16.97
CA ASN A 137 9.85 -6.19 -17.15
C ASN A 137 9.35 -5.74 -15.77
N PRO A 138 9.53 -4.46 -15.40
CA PRO A 138 9.05 -3.95 -14.12
C PRO A 138 7.59 -3.52 -14.18
N VAL A 139 6.84 -3.85 -13.12
CA VAL A 139 5.59 -3.16 -12.75
C VAL A 139 5.86 -2.40 -11.46
N TYR A 140 5.63 -1.09 -11.48
CA TYR A 140 5.93 -0.19 -10.37
C TYR A 140 4.64 0.32 -9.73
N PHE A 141 4.56 0.17 -8.41
CA PHE A 141 3.66 0.91 -7.55
C PHE A 141 4.44 2.08 -6.96
N GLY A 142 3.87 3.28 -7.11
CA GLY A 142 4.40 4.51 -6.52
C GLY A 142 4.55 4.44 -5.01
N TYR A 143 4.90 5.58 -4.42
CA TYR A 143 4.98 5.70 -2.97
C TYR A 143 3.59 5.56 -2.37
N LEU A 144 3.30 4.37 -1.84
CA LEU A 144 2.05 4.05 -1.17
C LEU A 144 2.22 4.31 0.32
N ASP A 145 1.36 5.16 0.86
CA ASP A 145 1.13 5.34 2.27
C ASP A 145 0.43 4.11 2.88
N GLY A 146 0.26 4.08 4.21
CA GLY A 146 -0.47 2.99 4.88
C GLY A 146 0.30 1.68 4.99
N GLY A 147 1.64 1.75 4.90
CA GLY A 147 2.51 0.57 4.99
C GLY A 147 2.81 -0.11 3.66
N GLY A 148 2.53 0.54 2.52
CA GLY A 148 3.08 0.12 1.22
C GLY A 148 2.44 -1.08 0.55
N GLY A 149 1.46 -1.71 1.22
CA GLY A 149 0.84 -2.96 0.80
C GLY A 149 1.66 -4.20 1.17
N GLN A 150 1.00 -5.36 1.10
CA GLN A 150 1.57 -6.65 1.52
C GLN A 150 1.05 -7.79 0.65
N PHE A 151 1.88 -8.80 0.43
CA PHE A 151 1.51 -10.03 -0.26
C PHE A 151 0.90 -11.02 0.73
N LYS A 152 -0.32 -11.49 0.44
CA LYS A 152 -1.08 -12.43 1.29
C LYS A 152 -1.88 -13.38 0.42
N ASP A 153 -1.86 -14.66 0.78
CA ASP A 153 -2.82 -15.65 0.28
C ASP A 153 -4.12 -15.50 1.08
N LEU A 154 -5.06 -14.71 0.55
CA LEU A 154 -6.32 -14.39 1.24
C LEU A 154 -7.35 -15.51 1.14
N ASN A 155 -7.26 -16.36 0.11
CA ASN A 155 -8.29 -17.36 -0.21
C ASN A 155 -7.80 -18.82 -0.01
N GLY A 156 -6.52 -19.03 0.29
CA GLY A 156 -5.89 -20.32 0.53
C GLY A 156 -5.60 -21.12 -0.74
N ASP A 157 -5.52 -20.48 -1.91
CA ASP A 157 -5.27 -21.15 -3.19
C ASP A 157 -3.77 -21.31 -3.52
N GLY A 158 -2.90 -20.71 -2.70
CA GLY A 158 -1.44 -20.76 -2.86
C GLY A 158 -0.87 -19.65 -3.74
N LEU A 159 -1.70 -18.77 -4.31
CA LEU A 159 -1.28 -17.52 -4.94
C LEU A 159 -1.33 -16.39 -3.92
N MET A 160 -0.46 -15.40 -4.11
CA MET A 160 -0.41 -14.24 -3.23
C MET A 160 -1.13 -13.06 -3.88
N GLU A 161 -2.09 -12.47 -3.18
CA GLU A 161 -2.66 -11.17 -3.53
C GLU A 161 -1.84 -10.03 -2.95
N PHE A 162 -1.71 -8.94 -3.72
CA PHE A 162 -1.19 -7.69 -3.20
C PHE A 162 -2.31 -6.88 -2.56
N VAL A 163 -2.28 -6.79 -1.24
CA VAL A 163 -3.28 -6.11 -0.41
C VAL A 163 -2.78 -4.73 -0.01
N THR A 164 -3.46 -3.69 -0.45
CA THR A 164 -3.14 -2.28 -0.19
C THR A 164 -4.40 -1.45 0.05
N LEU A 165 -4.28 -0.12 -0.03
CA LEU A 165 -5.29 0.86 0.30
C LEU A 165 -5.45 1.89 -0.84
N ASP A 166 -6.67 2.39 -1.04
CA ASP A 166 -6.91 3.50 -1.96
C ASP A 166 -6.35 4.81 -1.39
N ASN A 167 -5.11 5.12 -1.76
CA ASN A 167 -4.33 6.21 -1.17
C ASN A 167 -4.96 7.60 -1.34
N SER A 168 -5.88 7.76 -2.30
CA SER A 168 -6.63 9.01 -2.48
C SER A 168 -7.47 9.40 -1.25
N PHE A 169 -7.75 8.48 -0.32
CA PHE A 169 -8.48 8.78 0.92
C PHE A 169 -7.61 9.35 2.04
N PHE A 170 -6.27 9.20 1.96
CA PHE A 170 -5.40 9.81 2.94
C PHE A 170 -5.45 11.34 2.84
N TYR A 171 -5.56 12.01 3.99
CA TYR A 171 -5.64 13.48 4.12
C TYR A 171 -6.89 14.15 3.56
N THR A 172 -7.76 13.43 2.87
CA THR A 172 -8.91 14.04 2.19
C THR A 172 -9.96 14.51 3.19
N PHE A 173 -10.31 13.70 4.19
CA PHE A 173 -11.38 14.02 5.16
C PHE A 173 -10.95 13.89 6.62
N SER A 174 -9.65 13.80 6.88
CA SER A 174 -9.05 13.86 8.22
C SER A 174 -7.53 13.95 8.07
N SER A 175 -6.81 14.05 9.19
CA SER A 175 -5.38 13.77 9.24
C SER A 175 -5.05 12.33 8.79
N TYR A 176 -3.77 12.05 8.55
CA TYR A 176 -3.30 10.69 8.26
C TYR A 176 -3.81 9.64 9.26
N ALA A 177 -3.69 9.95 10.56
CA ALA A 177 -4.05 9.04 11.65
C ALA A 177 -5.57 8.81 11.74
N GLY A 178 -6.37 9.72 11.19
CA GLY A 178 -7.83 9.60 11.12
C GLY A 178 -8.35 9.12 9.77
N SER A 179 -7.48 8.89 8.79
CA SER A 179 -7.84 8.39 7.47
C SER A 179 -7.90 6.86 7.49
N TYR A 180 -9.04 6.29 7.07
CA TYR A 180 -9.20 4.83 6.94
C TYR A 180 -9.60 4.52 5.50
N PRO A 181 -8.66 4.45 4.55
CA PRO A 181 -8.99 4.17 3.16
C PRO A 181 -9.69 2.82 2.94
N PRO A 182 -10.49 2.67 1.87
CA PRO A 182 -11.01 1.37 1.47
C PRO A 182 -9.86 0.47 0.98
N SER A 183 -10.04 -0.83 1.14
CA SER A 183 -9.11 -1.85 0.69
C SER A 183 -9.02 -1.91 -0.82
N VAL A 184 -7.82 -2.18 -1.33
CA VAL A 184 -7.53 -2.51 -2.73
C VAL A 184 -6.77 -3.82 -2.73
N ILE A 185 -7.29 -4.82 -3.43
CA ILE A 185 -6.68 -6.15 -3.52
C ILE A 185 -6.44 -6.44 -4.99
N LEU A 186 -5.18 -6.67 -5.32
CA LEU A 186 -4.74 -6.92 -6.68
C LEU A 186 -4.23 -8.35 -6.81
N THR A 187 -4.69 -9.05 -7.83
CA THR A 187 -4.10 -10.32 -8.27
C THR A 187 -3.13 -10.07 -9.42
N TYR A 188 -2.12 -10.91 -9.51
CA TYR A 188 -1.11 -10.83 -10.56
C TYR A 188 -1.35 -11.93 -11.59
N GLU A 189 -1.28 -11.60 -12.87
CA GLU A 189 -1.37 -12.59 -13.96
C GLU A 189 -0.61 -12.09 -15.19
N ASN A 190 0.36 -12.88 -15.66
CA ASN A 190 1.05 -12.68 -16.94
C ASN A 190 1.59 -11.25 -17.13
N GLY A 191 2.37 -10.75 -16.17
CA GLY A 191 3.00 -9.43 -16.31
C GLY A 191 2.21 -8.27 -15.69
N GLU A 192 0.95 -8.48 -15.30
CA GLU A 192 0.02 -7.40 -14.94
C GLU A 192 -0.66 -7.63 -13.59
N TYR A 193 -0.88 -6.54 -12.84
CA TYR A 193 -1.79 -6.54 -11.69
C TYR A 193 -3.19 -6.13 -12.13
N ARG A 194 -4.21 -6.82 -11.62
CA ARG A 194 -5.63 -6.50 -11.83
C ARG A 194 -6.33 -6.27 -10.50
N ASP A 195 -7.15 -5.23 -10.41
CA ASP A 195 -8.04 -5.01 -9.27
C ASP A 195 -9.12 -6.10 -9.25
N THR A 196 -8.97 -6.99 -8.27
CA THR A 196 -9.89 -8.10 -8.01
C THR A 196 -10.51 -7.98 -6.63
N THR A 197 -10.52 -6.77 -6.06
CA THR A 197 -10.99 -6.46 -4.71
C THR A 197 -12.33 -7.10 -4.38
N THR A 198 -13.28 -7.04 -5.31
CA THR A 198 -14.64 -7.58 -5.13
C THR A 198 -14.73 -9.11 -4.98
N GLN A 199 -13.66 -9.84 -5.30
CA GLN A 199 -13.60 -11.30 -5.14
C GLN A 199 -13.32 -11.72 -3.69
N PHE A 200 -12.78 -10.83 -2.87
CA PHE A 200 -12.35 -11.12 -1.50
C PHE A 200 -13.34 -10.56 -0.46
N THR A 201 -14.61 -10.94 -0.59
CA THR A 201 -15.72 -10.35 0.19
C THR A 201 -15.51 -10.46 1.71
N ASN A 202 -14.99 -11.59 2.21
CA ASN A 202 -14.76 -11.77 3.65
C ASN A 202 -13.77 -10.72 4.19
N TYR A 203 -12.66 -10.49 3.49
CA TYR A 203 -11.69 -9.45 3.86
C TYR A 203 -12.34 -8.07 3.86
N LEU A 204 -13.18 -7.80 2.86
CA LEU A 204 -13.85 -6.51 2.76
C LEU A 204 -14.90 -6.30 3.86
N GLU A 205 -15.64 -7.34 4.24
CA GLU A 205 -16.61 -7.34 5.32
C GLU A 205 -15.94 -7.11 6.67
N ASP A 206 -14.81 -7.79 6.92
CA ASP A 206 -14.02 -7.61 8.14
C ASP A 206 -13.51 -6.16 8.26
N ALA A 207 -12.92 -5.62 7.18
CA ALA A 207 -12.47 -4.23 7.15
C ALA A 207 -13.62 -3.23 7.36
N ALA A 208 -14.80 -3.47 6.77
CA ALA A 208 -15.97 -2.64 6.98
C ALA A 208 -16.50 -2.73 8.42
N ALA A 209 -16.45 -3.91 9.04
CA ALA A 209 -16.82 -4.13 10.43
C ALA A 209 -15.89 -3.38 11.39
N ASP A 210 -14.58 -3.40 11.14
CA ASP A 210 -13.58 -2.66 11.93
C ASP A 210 -13.78 -1.14 11.83
N MET A 211 -14.04 -0.62 10.63
CA MET A 211 -14.38 0.79 10.42
C MET A 211 -15.66 1.18 11.18
N ARG A 212 -16.70 0.34 11.11
CA ARG A 212 -17.97 0.56 11.82
C ARG A 212 -17.76 0.55 13.34
N PHE A 213 -17.00 -0.42 13.85
CA PHE A 213 -16.64 -0.52 15.26
C PHE A 213 -15.91 0.74 15.72
N THR A 214 -14.95 1.23 14.92
CA THR A 214 -14.20 2.46 15.21
C THR A 214 -15.12 3.67 15.32
N VAL A 215 -16.11 3.83 14.44
CA VAL A 215 -17.06 4.96 14.49
C VAL A 215 -17.99 4.88 15.70
N GLU A 216 -18.38 3.67 16.11
CA GLU A 216 -19.30 3.44 17.23
C GLU A 216 -18.60 3.42 18.61
N ASP A 217 -17.27 3.30 18.65
CA ASP A 217 -16.49 3.36 19.88
C ASP A 217 -16.67 4.73 20.56
N PRO A 218 -17.20 4.80 21.79
CA PRO A 218 -17.35 6.05 22.53
C PRO A 218 -16.05 6.85 22.71
N GLU A 219 -14.87 6.20 22.77
CA GLU A 219 -13.58 6.90 22.92
C GLU A 219 -13.10 7.55 21.61
N PHE A 220 -13.56 7.03 20.48
CA PHE A 220 -13.38 7.63 19.17
C PHE A 220 -14.55 8.57 18.81
N ALA A 221 -15.70 8.40 19.48
CA ALA A 221 -16.94 9.06 19.14
C ALA A 221 -16.84 10.60 19.22
N ASP A 222 -15.96 11.12 20.06
CA ASP A 222 -15.79 12.55 20.30
C ASP A 222 -14.59 13.15 19.57
N ARG A 223 -13.91 12.38 18.70
CA ARG A 223 -12.77 12.87 17.91
C ARG A 223 -13.21 13.52 16.60
N SER A 224 -12.51 14.57 16.19
CA SER A 224 -12.69 15.29 14.92
C SER A 224 -12.20 14.51 13.68
N ASP A 225 -11.99 13.20 13.79
CA ASP A 225 -11.39 12.36 12.74
C ASP A 225 -12.40 11.38 12.11
N LYS A 226 -13.66 11.42 12.54
CA LYS A 226 -14.70 10.49 12.12
C LYS A 226 -15.02 10.54 10.63
N ASN A 227 -14.95 11.73 10.03
CA ASN A 227 -15.27 11.91 8.62
C ASN A 227 -14.29 11.14 7.72
N GLY A 228 -13.02 11.05 8.12
CA GLY A 228 -12.01 10.19 7.47
C GLY A 228 -12.38 8.71 7.50
N VAL A 229 -12.87 8.20 8.65
CA VAL A 229 -13.33 6.81 8.76
C VAL A 229 -14.59 6.54 7.95
N LEU A 230 -15.55 7.46 8.01
CA LEU A 230 -16.83 7.33 7.31
C LEU A 230 -16.69 7.40 5.79
N ALA A 231 -15.76 8.21 5.28
CA ALA A 231 -15.45 8.28 3.86
C ALA A 231 -15.01 6.91 3.33
N GLY A 232 -14.03 6.30 4.00
CA GLY A 232 -13.56 4.96 3.66
C GLY A 232 -14.62 3.89 3.84
N TYR A 233 -15.39 3.93 4.93
CA TYR A 233 -16.48 2.99 5.18
C TYR A 233 -17.51 2.97 4.05
N VAL A 234 -17.90 4.15 3.52
CA VAL A 234 -18.82 4.23 2.38
C VAL A 234 -18.19 3.61 1.13
N ALA A 235 -16.95 3.93 0.81
CA ALA A 235 -16.26 3.39 -0.37
C ALA A 235 -16.04 1.87 -0.30
N GLN A 236 -15.65 1.37 0.88
CA GLN A 236 -15.52 -0.05 1.20
C GLN A 236 -16.85 -0.77 0.96
N ASN A 237 -17.95 -0.20 1.45
CA ASN A 237 -19.27 -0.79 1.28
C ASN A 237 -19.83 -0.64 -0.15
N ILE A 238 -19.39 0.34 -0.94
CA ILE A 238 -19.69 0.38 -2.38
C ILE A 238 -19.11 -0.87 -3.05
N ARG A 239 -17.88 -1.28 -2.72
CA ARG A 239 -17.28 -2.51 -3.26
C ARG A 239 -18.01 -3.78 -2.82
N LEU A 240 -18.64 -3.77 -1.64
CA LEU A 240 -19.53 -4.85 -1.16
C LEU A 240 -20.96 -4.79 -1.75
N GLY A 241 -21.32 -3.74 -2.49
CA GLY A 241 -22.68 -3.54 -2.99
C GLY A 241 -23.68 -2.97 -1.96
N ASN A 242 -23.21 -2.54 -0.80
CA ASN A 242 -24.01 -2.08 0.35
C ASN A 242 -24.05 -0.53 0.47
N TYR A 243 -24.02 0.17 -0.66
CA TYR A 243 -23.89 1.64 -0.68
C TYR A 243 -24.98 2.37 0.11
N ARG A 244 -26.25 1.97 -0.04
CA ARG A 244 -27.39 2.69 0.58
C ARG A 244 -27.31 2.63 2.10
N GLU A 245 -27.08 1.45 2.63
CA GLU A 245 -26.97 1.19 4.06
C GLU A 245 -25.78 1.95 4.65
N ALA A 246 -24.64 1.92 3.95
CA ALA A 246 -23.44 2.63 4.37
C ALA A 246 -23.61 4.15 4.33
N TRP A 247 -24.27 4.68 3.31
CA TRP A 247 -24.57 6.11 3.20
C TRP A 247 -25.47 6.59 4.33
N LEU A 248 -26.52 5.83 4.66
CA LEU A 248 -27.40 6.14 5.80
C LEU A 248 -26.66 6.08 7.13
N PHE A 249 -25.76 5.12 7.30
CA PHE A 249 -24.89 5.05 8.47
C PHE A 249 -24.00 6.29 8.57
N MET A 250 -23.36 6.71 7.47
CA MET A 250 -22.56 7.94 7.43
C MET A 250 -23.38 9.17 7.83
N LEU A 251 -24.58 9.36 7.25
CA LEU A 251 -25.45 10.49 7.59
C LEU A 251 -25.86 10.55 9.07
N ALA A 252 -25.91 9.40 9.74
CA ALA A 252 -26.24 9.31 11.15
C ALA A 252 -25.05 9.63 12.07
N HIS A 253 -23.80 9.52 11.60
CA HIS A 253 -22.61 9.55 12.45
C HIS A 253 -21.56 10.61 12.12
N TYR A 254 -21.64 11.25 10.95
CA TYR A 254 -20.63 12.24 10.54
C TYR A 254 -20.59 13.45 11.48
N ASP A 255 -19.39 14.01 11.65
CA ASP A 255 -19.20 15.24 12.41
C ASP A 255 -19.61 16.42 11.52
N ARG A 256 -20.65 17.14 11.96
CA ARG A 256 -21.23 18.28 11.25
C ARG A 256 -20.45 19.57 11.45
N THR A 257 -19.54 19.59 12.41
CA THR A 257 -18.77 20.77 12.81
C THR A 257 -17.36 20.76 12.24
N ASP A 258 -16.91 19.61 11.75
CA ASP A 258 -15.64 19.44 11.07
C ASP A 258 -15.72 19.99 9.64
N ASP A 259 -14.77 20.87 9.31
CA ASP A 259 -14.63 21.53 8.02
C ASP A 259 -13.47 20.99 7.18
N TRP A 260 -12.75 19.98 7.67
CA TRP A 260 -11.67 19.34 6.94
C TRP A 260 -12.18 18.71 5.63
N GLY A 261 -11.48 18.96 4.53
CA GLY A 261 -11.80 18.34 3.24
C GLY A 261 -13.00 18.93 2.51
N LEU A 262 -13.56 20.05 3.00
CA LEU A 262 -14.68 20.73 2.33
C LEU A 262 -14.21 21.70 1.24
N GLU A 263 -12.95 22.12 1.26
CA GLU A 263 -12.39 23.08 0.31
C GLU A 263 -12.24 22.47 -1.09
N THR A 264 -12.52 23.28 -2.12
CA THR A 264 -12.26 22.94 -3.52
C THR A 264 -11.22 23.88 -4.10
N TYR A 265 -10.41 23.36 -5.02
CA TYR A 265 -9.29 24.08 -5.61
C TYR A 265 -9.42 24.09 -7.14
N ASN A 266 -8.99 25.18 -7.78
CA ASN A 266 -8.92 25.26 -9.24
C ASN A 266 -7.63 24.62 -9.78
N ASP A 267 -7.48 24.56 -11.11
CA ASP A 267 -6.29 24.01 -11.76
C ASP A 267 -4.98 24.74 -11.41
N GLN A 268 -5.06 25.95 -10.83
CA GLN A 268 -3.91 26.74 -10.36
C GLN A 268 -3.60 26.49 -8.87
N GLY A 269 -4.35 25.60 -8.20
CA GLY A 269 -4.21 25.31 -6.77
C GLY A 269 -4.74 26.43 -5.86
N GLU A 270 -5.55 27.34 -6.39
CA GLU A 270 -6.20 28.40 -5.61
C GLU A 270 -7.57 27.92 -5.12
N LEU A 271 -7.94 28.34 -3.90
CA LEU A 271 -9.25 28.05 -3.32
C LEU A 271 -10.36 28.55 -4.25
N ALA A 272 -11.11 27.61 -4.82
CA ALA A 272 -12.21 27.85 -5.76
C ALA A 272 -13.57 27.92 -5.06
N GLY A 273 -13.71 27.26 -3.91
CA GLY A 273 -14.94 27.23 -3.14
C GLY A 273 -14.89 26.26 -1.96
N THR A 274 -16.05 26.00 -1.39
CA THR A 274 -16.22 25.08 -0.26
C THR A 274 -17.56 24.36 -0.40
N TYR A 275 -17.56 23.05 -0.22
CA TYR A 275 -18.78 22.28 -0.09
C TYR A 275 -19.56 22.68 1.17
N PRO A 276 -20.90 22.64 1.14
CA PRO A 276 -21.72 23.05 2.29
C PRO A 276 -21.59 22.11 3.48
N ASP A 277 -21.27 20.84 3.25
CA ASP A 277 -21.11 19.81 4.28
C ASP A 277 -20.29 18.60 3.77
N PHE A 278 -19.86 17.76 4.72
CA PHE A 278 -19.11 16.53 4.44
C PHE A 278 -19.84 15.56 3.49
N PRO A 279 -21.15 15.24 3.65
CA PRO A 279 -21.85 14.38 2.69
C PRO A 279 -21.79 14.89 1.25
N THR A 280 -21.89 16.21 1.03
CA THR A 280 -21.78 16.79 -0.30
C THR A 280 -20.36 16.65 -0.86
N ALA A 281 -19.34 16.92 -0.04
CA ALA A 281 -17.94 16.75 -0.41
C ALA A 281 -17.60 15.29 -0.73
N LEU A 282 -17.99 14.36 0.14
CA LEU A 282 -17.79 12.92 -0.04
C LEU A 282 -18.48 12.40 -1.30
N TYR A 283 -19.70 12.84 -1.59
CA TYR A 283 -20.40 12.43 -2.80
C TYR A 283 -19.63 12.82 -4.06
N ALA A 284 -19.15 14.07 -4.13
CA ALA A 284 -18.36 14.55 -5.27
C ALA A 284 -17.04 13.79 -5.40
N PHE A 285 -16.35 13.57 -4.28
CA PHE A 285 -15.10 12.81 -4.23
C PHE A 285 -15.28 11.35 -4.69
N LEU A 286 -16.34 10.68 -4.26
CA LEU A 286 -16.64 9.31 -4.71
C LEU A 286 -16.99 9.25 -6.21
N GLN A 287 -17.57 10.31 -6.78
CA GLN A 287 -17.79 10.41 -8.23
C GLN A 287 -16.48 10.61 -8.98
N GLU A 288 -15.61 11.51 -8.50
CA GLU A 288 -14.29 11.76 -9.08
C GLU A 288 -13.45 10.49 -9.13
N LEU A 289 -13.45 9.74 -8.04
CA LEU A 289 -12.75 8.46 -7.92
C LEU A 289 -13.43 7.30 -8.67
N GLY A 290 -14.64 7.50 -9.19
CA GLY A 290 -15.38 6.46 -9.91
C GLY A 290 -16.05 5.39 -9.04
N TYR A 291 -16.08 5.55 -7.72
CA TYR A 291 -16.94 4.73 -6.84
C TYR A 291 -18.42 5.00 -7.09
N LEU A 292 -18.76 6.19 -7.59
CA LEU A 292 -20.08 6.56 -8.10
C LEU A 292 -19.96 6.98 -9.57
N ASP A 293 -20.92 6.59 -10.40
CA ASP A 293 -20.99 7.11 -11.77
C ASP A 293 -21.51 8.57 -11.82
N ALA A 294 -21.54 9.17 -13.01
CA ALA A 294 -22.05 10.53 -13.22
C ALA A 294 -23.51 10.73 -12.74
N ASN A 295 -24.29 9.65 -12.58
CA ASN A 295 -25.67 9.68 -12.09
C ASN A 295 -25.77 9.29 -10.60
N GLY A 296 -24.65 9.10 -9.89
CA GLY A 296 -24.63 8.70 -8.49
C GLY A 296 -24.86 7.21 -8.24
N ARG A 297 -24.70 6.35 -9.26
CA ARG A 297 -24.88 4.91 -9.10
C ARG A 297 -23.57 4.26 -8.63
N PRO A 298 -23.61 3.43 -7.58
CA PRO A 298 -22.41 2.78 -7.06
C PRO A 298 -21.75 1.86 -8.10
N GLN A 299 -20.43 1.92 -8.16
CA GLN A 299 -19.57 1.09 -9.01
C GLN A 299 -18.69 0.19 -8.13
N PRO A 300 -19.10 -1.06 -7.84
CA PRO A 300 -18.33 -1.95 -6.97
C PRO A 300 -16.96 -2.34 -7.55
N THR A 301 -16.87 -2.38 -8.89
CA THR A 301 -15.70 -2.81 -9.65
C THR A 301 -14.87 -1.63 -10.15
N VAL A 302 -14.77 -0.56 -9.36
CA VAL A 302 -13.88 0.55 -9.68
C VAL A 302 -12.43 0.04 -9.77
N ASP A 303 -11.73 0.40 -10.83
CA ASP A 303 -10.39 -0.12 -11.10
C ASP A 303 -9.32 0.71 -10.36
N ARG A 304 -8.47 0.01 -9.60
CA ARG A 304 -7.26 0.54 -8.93
C ARG A 304 -6.00 -0.22 -9.32
N SER A 305 -6.05 -0.97 -10.42
CA SER A 305 -4.85 -1.52 -11.05
C SER A 305 -3.88 -0.38 -11.37
N PRO A 306 -2.56 -0.59 -11.26
CA PRO A 306 -1.59 0.42 -11.64
C PRO A 306 -1.73 0.71 -13.13
N VAL A 307 -1.93 1.98 -13.48
CA VAL A 307 -1.87 2.44 -14.88
C VAL A 307 -0.39 2.41 -15.28
N GLU A 308 -0.06 1.78 -16.41
CA GLU A 308 1.31 1.47 -16.89
C GLU A 308 2.43 2.37 -16.32
N ALA A 309 3.41 1.72 -15.70
CA ALA A 309 4.51 2.35 -15.01
C ALA A 309 5.56 2.97 -15.97
N GLU A 310 5.42 4.24 -16.33
CA GLU A 310 6.60 5.02 -16.73
C GLU A 310 7.33 5.52 -15.47
N ARG A 311 8.31 4.73 -14.99
CA ARG A 311 9.31 5.16 -13.99
C ARG A 311 10.05 6.44 -14.40
N ALA A 312 9.98 6.82 -15.68
CA ALA A 312 10.62 8.00 -16.26
C ALA A 312 9.94 9.35 -15.91
N SER A 313 8.76 9.35 -15.30
CA SER A 313 8.04 10.58 -14.97
C SER A 313 8.30 11.11 -13.55
N PHE A 314 9.12 10.42 -12.75
CA PHE A 314 9.32 10.74 -11.32
C PHE A 314 10.80 10.81 -10.89
N GLN A 315 11.73 11.08 -11.82
CA GLN A 315 13.13 11.46 -11.51
C GLN A 315 13.35 12.97 -11.64
#